data_AF-A0A8S3IGG2-F1
#
_entry.id   AF-A0A8S3IGG2-F1
#
_cell.length_a   1.000
_cell.length_b   1.000
_cell.length_c   1.000
_cell.angle_alpha   90.00
_cell.angle_beta   90.00
_cell.angle_gamma   90.00
#
_symmetry.space_group_name_H-M   'P 1'
#
loop_
_entity.id
_entity.type
_entity.pdbx_description
1 polymer ?
#
loop_
_entity_poly.entity_id
_entity_poly.type
_entity_poly.pdbx_seq_one_letter_code
_entity_poly.pdbx_strand_id
1 'polypeptide(L)'
;MSLPDSYSSRLSIYSLLEKLFSPNPTIPYPSHIYVHGNNNTGKSTIVKHTLDKHNHSTLWFDCREIHSLNMFYHTFISLLSTDSIPSMKNFNDFVRVLRDLSIQDVNNVKKKKTKQHYFVVLHHIELLLNYDTTGYLLYLLFKLNELTLGHFHHTLILIGHQQFYQLPPMKQIEAELGVLLPTTIFVPAYTRTEIVVILQNILT
;
A
#
# COMPACT_ATOMS: atom_id res chain seq x y z
N MET A 1 12.83 -16.23 4.70
CA MET A 1 13.80 -15.48 5.53
C MET A 1 13.22 -15.35 6.92
N SER A 2 14.02 -15.59 7.97
CA SER A 2 13.65 -15.23 9.34
C SER A 2 13.69 -13.71 9.50
N LEU A 3 12.89 -13.18 10.41
CA LEU A 3 12.96 -11.77 10.79
C LEU A 3 14.39 -11.51 11.31
N PRO A 4 15.13 -10.51 10.81
CA PRO A 4 16.43 -10.18 11.37
C PRO A 4 16.31 -9.85 12.86
N ASP A 5 17.31 -10.21 13.68
CA ASP A 5 17.27 -10.07 15.15
C ASP A 5 17.05 -8.62 15.60
N SER A 6 17.38 -7.65 14.74
CA SER A 6 17.09 -6.22 14.88
C SER A 6 15.59 -5.87 14.93
N TYR A 7 14.70 -6.82 14.63
CA TYR A 7 13.24 -6.63 14.64
C TYR A 7 12.52 -7.51 15.68
N SER A 8 13.25 -8.12 16.61
CA SER A 8 12.70 -8.91 17.73
C SER A 8 11.60 -8.16 18.50
N SER A 9 11.74 -6.84 18.67
CA SER A 9 10.73 -5.98 19.31
C SER A 9 9.46 -5.74 18.46
N ARG A 10 9.36 -6.34 17.27
CA ARG A 10 8.23 -6.20 16.35
C ARG A 10 7.56 -7.53 16.00
N LEU A 11 7.85 -8.60 16.72
CA LEU A 11 7.32 -9.94 16.46
C LEU A 11 5.79 -10.01 16.42
N SER A 12 5.09 -9.26 17.27
CA SER A 12 3.61 -9.25 17.29
C SER A 12 3.02 -8.64 16.02
N ILE A 13 3.57 -7.49 15.59
CA ILE A 13 3.15 -6.78 14.37
C ILE A 13 3.55 -7.61 13.14
N TYR A 14 4.73 -8.20 13.16
CA TYR A 14 5.18 -9.11 12.12
C TYR A 14 4.23 -10.29 11.97
N SER A 15 3.88 -10.95 13.08
CA SER A 15 2.96 -12.08 13.07
C SER A 15 1.56 -11.70 12.56
N LEU A 16 1.11 -10.47 12.83
CA LEU A 16 -0.14 -9.95 12.27
C LEU A 16 -0.03 -9.75 10.75
N LEU A 17 1.03 -9.08 10.28
CA LEU A 17 1.24 -8.87 8.85
C LEU A 17 1.45 -10.18 8.10
N GLU A 18 2.15 -11.15 8.69
CA GLU A 18 2.30 -12.51 8.14
C GLU A 18 0.93 -13.17 7.94
N LYS A 19 0.00 -13.07 8.91
CA LYS A 19 -1.36 -13.61 8.74
C LYS A 19 -2.13 -12.93 7.62
N LEU A 20 -1.91 -11.64 7.41
CA LEU A 20 -2.60 -10.86 6.36
C LEU A 20 -2.01 -11.07 4.98
N PHE A 21 -0.69 -11.30 4.87
CA PHE A 21 0.03 -11.40 3.61
C PHE A 21 0.43 -12.82 3.23
N SER A 22 0.34 -13.81 4.13
CA SER A 22 0.61 -15.20 3.76
C SER A 22 -0.36 -15.65 2.67
N PRO A 23 0.12 -16.24 1.56
CA PRO A 23 -0.75 -16.77 0.52
C PRO A 23 -1.70 -17.80 1.09
N ASN A 24 -3.00 -17.54 0.97
CA ASN A 24 -4.04 -18.45 1.42
C ASN A 24 -5.03 -18.69 0.27
N PRO A 25 -5.27 -19.95 -0.13
CA PRO A 25 -6.18 -20.25 -1.25
C PRO A 25 -7.66 -20.00 -0.90
N THR A 26 -8.03 -19.95 0.38
CA THR A 26 -9.43 -19.78 0.81
C THR A 26 -9.75 -18.39 1.32
N ILE A 27 -8.76 -17.69 1.89
CA ILE A 27 -8.94 -16.37 2.48
C ILE A 27 -8.39 -15.32 1.51
N PRO A 28 -9.23 -14.42 0.96
CA PRO A 28 -8.74 -13.34 0.11
C PRO A 28 -7.92 -12.35 0.92
N TYR A 29 -6.96 -11.69 0.27
CA TYR A 29 -6.25 -10.58 0.89
C TYR A 29 -7.21 -9.45 1.26
N PRO A 30 -6.93 -8.71 2.36
CA PRO A 30 -7.69 -7.51 2.67
C PRO A 30 -7.54 -6.49 1.55
N SER A 31 -8.61 -5.78 1.21
CA SER A 31 -8.58 -4.77 0.15
C SER A 31 -7.74 -3.55 0.53
N HIS A 32 -7.82 -3.12 1.81
CA HIS A 32 -7.18 -1.89 2.30
C HIS A 32 -6.57 -2.12 3.68
N ILE A 33 -5.31 -1.75 3.85
CA ILE A 33 -4.60 -1.76 5.12
C ILE A 33 -4.03 -0.36 5.36
N TYR A 34 -4.15 0.11 6.60
CA TYR A 34 -3.54 1.37 7.04
C TYR A 34 -2.57 1.10 8.20
N VAL A 35 -1.28 1.30 7.96
CA VAL A 35 -0.22 1.12 8.96
C VAL A 35 0.23 2.48 9.46
N HIS A 36 0.14 2.74 10.77
CA HIS A 36 0.49 4.03 11.32
C HIS A 36 1.31 3.98 12.60
N GLY A 37 1.93 5.10 12.95
CA GLY A 37 2.78 5.27 14.12
C GLY A 37 3.86 6.31 13.89
N ASN A 38 4.63 6.63 14.93
CA ASN A 38 5.65 7.68 14.87
C ASN A 38 6.74 7.42 13.81
N ASN A 39 7.57 8.44 13.57
CA ASN A 39 8.76 8.30 12.72
C ASN A 39 9.69 7.24 13.31
N ASN A 40 10.44 6.55 12.45
CA ASN A 40 11.48 5.60 12.85
C ASN A 40 10.99 4.40 13.68
N THR A 41 9.69 4.06 13.65
CA THR A 41 9.18 2.87 14.34
C THR A 41 9.36 1.57 13.56
N GLY A 42 9.87 1.66 12.32
CA GLY A 42 10.14 0.50 11.45
C GLY A 42 8.96 0.05 10.58
N LYS A 43 7.87 0.84 10.48
CA LYS A 43 6.64 0.51 9.73
C LYS A 43 6.92 0.01 8.31
N SER A 44 7.66 0.80 7.56
CA SER A 44 7.94 0.56 6.13
C SER A 44 8.82 -0.67 5.98
N THR A 45 9.80 -0.82 6.86
CA THR A 45 10.72 -1.94 6.86
C THR A 45 10.01 -3.26 7.15
N ILE A 46 9.12 -3.31 8.15
CA ILE A 46 8.40 -4.55 8.48
C ILE A 46 7.38 -4.93 7.41
N VAL A 47 6.67 -3.95 6.84
CA VAL A 47 5.75 -4.19 5.71
C VAL A 47 6.54 -4.73 4.52
N LYS A 48 7.62 -4.05 4.13
CA LYS A 48 8.47 -4.46 3.01
C LYS A 48 9.03 -5.87 3.21
N HIS A 49 9.61 -6.15 4.37
CA HIS A 49 10.16 -7.47 4.68
C HIS A 49 9.10 -8.57 4.59
N THR A 50 7.90 -8.32 5.10
CA THR A 50 6.81 -9.31 5.05
C THR A 50 6.34 -9.56 3.62
N LEU A 51 6.25 -8.52 2.79
CA LEU A 51 5.89 -8.66 1.37
C LEU A 51 6.98 -9.41 0.58
N ASP A 52 8.25 -9.04 0.78
CA ASP A 52 9.40 -9.64 0.11
C ASP A 52 9.53 -11.13 0.44
N LYS A 53 9.28 -11.53 1.71
CA LYS A 53 9.37 -12.93 2.14
C LYS A 53 8.46 -13.86 1.33
N HIS A 54 7.28 -13.39 0.93
CA HIS A 54 6.30 -14.18 0.17
C HIS A 54 6.42 -13.95 -1.35
N ASN A 55 7.43 -13.21 -1.81
CA ASN A 55 7.65 -12.85 -3.22
C ASN A 55 6.42 -12.19 -3.87
N HIS A 56 5.75 -11.31 -3.14
CA HIS A 56 4.57 -10.60 -3.64
C HIS A 56 4.91 -9.57 -4.72
N SER A 57 4.02 -9.46 -5.70
CA SER A 57 4.12 -8.38 -6.70
C SER A 57 3.75 -7.06 -6.05
N THR A 58 4.74 -6.19 -5.87
CA THR A 58 4.58 -4.97 -5.05
C THR A 58 4.86 -3.73 -5.89
N LEU A 59 3.95 -2.76 -5.82
CA LEU A 59 4.12 -1.42 -6.37
C LEU A 59 4.38 -0.48 -5.19
N TRP A 60 5.64 -0.09 -4.99
CA TRP A 60 6.05 0.73 -3.84
C TRP A 60 6.22 2.18 -4.23
N PHE A 61 5.44 3.07 -3.64
CA PHE A 61 5.50 4.52 -3.86
C PHE A 61 5.98 5.23 -2.60
N ASP A 62 7.00 6.08 -2.74
CA ASP A 62 7.30 7.11 -1.74
C ASP A 62 6.57 8.40 -2.14
N CYS A 63 5.52 8.76 -1.41
CA CYS A 63 4.71 9.94 -1.71
C CYS A 63 5.48 11.26 -1.57
N ARG A 64 6.71 11.25 -1.02
CA ARG A 64 7.63 12.41 -1.07
C ARG A 64 8.12 12.73 -2.48
N GLU A 65 8.25 11.72 -3.33
CA GLU A 65 8.75 11.84 -4.70
C GLU A 65 7.63 12.23 -5.67
N ILE A 66 6.38 12.17 -5.23
CA ILE A 66 5.22 12.51 -6.03
C ILE A 66 4.91 13.99 -5.86
N HIS A 67 5.10 14.77 -6.93
CA HIS A 67 4.86 16.22 -6.91
C HIS A 67 3.53 16.66 -7.54
N SER A 68 2.78 15.72 -8.14
CA SER A 68 1.44 15.95 -8.68
C SER A 68 0.67 14.64 -8.86
N LEU A 69 -0.66 14.72 -8.94
CA LEU A 69 -1.50 13.54 -9.23
C LEU A 69 -1.21 12.93 -10.60
N ASN A 70 -0.92 13.76 -11.61
CA ASN A 70 -0.55 13.27 -12.93
C ASN A 70 0.76 12.46 -12.87
N MET A 71 1.75 12.94 -12.11
CA MET A 71 2.99 12.20 -11.88
C MET A 71 2.71 10.85 -11.20
N PHE A 72 1.83 10.83 -10.19
CA PHE A 72 1.42 9.59 -9.54
C PHE A 72 0.84 8.57 -10.54
N TYR A 73 -0.12 8.99 -11.37
CA TYR A 73 -0.73 8.10 -12.37
C TYR A 73 0.31 7.55 -13.35
N HIS A 74 1.20 8.42 -13.85
CA HIS A 74 2.26 8.00 -14.77
C HIS A 74 3.24 7.01 -14.14
N THR A 75 3.71 7.28 -12.92
CA THR A 75 4.58 6.35 -12.18
C THR A 75 3.87 5.03 -11.88
N PHE A 76 2.58 5.06 -11.58
CA PHE A 76 1.83 3.83 -11.32
C PHE A 76 1.78 2.93 -12.54
N ILE A 77 1.44 3.49 -13.70
CA ILE A 77 1.37 2.72 -14.94
C ILE A 77 2.76 2.27 -15.40
N SER A 78 3.80 3.09 -15.23
CA SER A 78 5.17 2.71 -15.61
C SER A 78 5.72 1.52 -14.82
N LEU A 79 5.28 1.34 -13.57
CA LEU A 79 5.66 0.19 -12.76
C LEU A 79 4.93 -1.10 -13.17
N LEU A 80 3.83 -0.98 -13.90
CA LEU A 80 3.03 -2.12 -14.37
C LEU A 80 3.38 -2.54 -15.80
N SER A 81 3.75 -1.59 -16.66
CA SER A 81 4.09 -1.87 -18.05
C SER A 81 5.30 -1.07 -18.51
N THR A 82 6.15 -1.72 -19.30
CA THR A 82 7.28 -1.10 -20.00
C THR A 82 6.89 -0.46 -21.34
N ASP A 83 5.63 -0.60 -21.76
CA ASP A 83 5.16 -0.07 -23.03
C ASP A 83 5.00 1.45 -22.98
N SER A 84 4.76 2.06 -24.15
CA SER A 84 4.50 3.50 -24.25
C SER A 84 3.31 3.89 -23.37
N ILE A 85 3.58 4.64 -22.31
CA ILE A 85 2.58 5.08 -21.35
C ILE A 85 1.67 6.12 -22.03
N PRO A 86 0.36 5.86 -22.18
CA PRO A 86 -0.55 6.85 -22.73
C PRO A 86 -0.62 8.09 -21.84
N SER A 87 -0.84 9.26 -22.45
CA SER A 87 -1.08 10.49 -21.69
C SER A 87 -2.35 10.33 -20.85
N MET A 88 -2.23 10.51 -19.53
CA MET A 88 -3.37 10.52 -18.60
C MET A 88 -3.54 11.93 -18.05
N LYS A 89 -4.74 12.50 -18.16
CA LYS A 89 -5.02 13.86 -17.68
C LYS A 89 -5.79 13.88 -16.37
N ASN A 90 -6.49 12.79 -16.07
CA ASN A 90 -7.37 12.67 -14.91
C ASN A 90 -7.43 11.21 -14.43
N PHE A 91 -8.12 11.01 -13.30
CA PHE A 91 -8.26 9.69 -12.68
C PHE A 91 -9.05 8.69 -13.54
N ASN A 92 -10.03 9.14 -14.32
CA ASN A 92 -10.81 8.25 -15.19
C ASN A 92 -9.93 7.68 -16.32
N ASP A 93 -9.05 8.50 -16.90
CA ASP A 93 -8.06 8.04 -17.88
C ASP A 93 -7.16 6.97 -17.25
N PHE A 94 -6.68 7.23 -16.03
CA PHE A 94 -5.87 6.27 -15.27
C PHE A 94 -6.58 4.93 -15.05
N VAL A 95 -7.83 4.95 -14.58
CA VAL A 95 -8.63 3.72 -14.37
C VAL A 95 -8.83 2.95 -15.67
N ARG A 96 -9.12 3.65 -16.77
CA ARG A 96 -9.31 3.02 -18.08
C ARG A 96 -8.04 2.32 -18.53
N VAL A 97 -6.90 3.01 -18.49
CA VAL A 97 -5.59 2.45 -18.87
C VAL A 97 -5.23 1.26 -17.98
N LEU A 98 -5.41 1.40 -16.66
CA LEU A 98 -5.14 0.33 -15.70
C LEU A 98 -6.00 -0.92 -15.97
N ARG A 99 -7.28 -0.71 -16.28
CA ARG A 99 -8.21 -1.80 -16.64
C ARG A 99 -7.76 -2.50 -17.91
N ASP A 100 -7.43 -1.74 -18.96
CA ASP A 100 -7.01 -2.28 -20.25
C ASP A 100 -5.72 -3.11 -20.11
N LEU A 101 -4.73 -2.61 -19.35
CA LEU A 101 -3.51 -3.35 -19.02
C LEU A 101 -3.80 -4.64 -18.26
N SER A 102 -4.68 -4.58 -17.25
CA SER A 102 -5.04 -5.75 -16.46
C SER A 102 -5.75 -6.83 -17.30
N ILE A 103 -6.56 -6.44 -18.29
CA ILE A 103 -7.22 -7.38 -19.22
C ILE A 103 -6.20 -8.03 -20.16
N GLN A 104 -5.25 -7.24 -20.69
CA GLN A 104 -4.19 -7.73 -21.56
C GLN A 104 -3.27 -8.71 -20.83
N ASP A 105 -2.89 -8.38 -19.60
CA ASP A 105 -2.14 -9.28 -18.72
C ASP A 105 -2.90 -10.57 -18.48
N VAL A 106 -4.20 -10.54 -18.18
CA VAL A 106 -5.01 -11.76 -18.02
C VAL A 106 -5.00 -12.62 -19.29
N ASN A 107 -5.03 -12.02 -20.48
CA ASN A 107 -4.97 -12.77 -21.73
C ASN A 107 -3.58 -13.39 -22.00
N ASN A 108 -2.50 -12.72 -21.61
CA ASN A 108 -1.14 -13.28 -21.64
C ASN A 108 -0.94 -14.36 -20.55
N VAL A 109 -1.52 -14.14 -19.37
CA VAL A 109 -1.54 -15.02 -18.20
C VAL A 109 -2.50 -16.20 -18.39
N LYS A 110 -3.34 -16.28 -19.42
CA LYS A 110 -4.00 -17.56 -19.77
C LYS A 110 -3.00 -18.70 -20.08
N LYS A 111 -1.70 -18.39 -20.24
CA LYS A 111 -0.58 -19.36 -20.23
C LYS A 111 0.01 -19.66 -18.83
N LYS A 112 -0.28 -18.86 -17.80
CA LYS A 112 0.09 -19.01 -16.37
C LYS A 112 -1.17 -19.06 -15.48
N LYS A 113 -1.50 -20.21 -14.90
CA LYS A 113 -2.78 -20.55 -14.23
C LYS A 113 -3.33 -19.62 -13.11
N THR A 114 -2.72 -18.50 -12.74
CA THR A 114 -3.13 -17.68 -11.59
C THR A 114 -3.15 -16.19 -11.91
N LYS A 115 -4.28 -15.52 -11.64
CA LYS A 115 -4.36 -14.05 -11.67
C LYS A 115 -3.36 -13.47 -10.67
N GLN A 116 -2.58 -12.50 -11.10
CA GLN A 116 -1.59 -11.82 -10.26
C GLN A 116 -2.29 -10.82 -9.33
N HIS A 117 -1.92 -10.81 -8.06
CA HIS A 117 -2.41 -9.85 -7.06
C HIS A 117 -1.29 -8.87 -6.74
N TYR A 118 -1.58 -7.57 -6.80
CA TYR A 118 -0.60 -6.52 -6.54
C TYR A 118 -0.76 -5.92 -5.14
N PHE A 119 0.34 -5.73 -4.43
CA PHE A 119 0.37 -4.94 -3.20
C PHE A 119 0.82 -3.52 -3.53
N VAL A 120 -0.12 -2.57 -3.47
CA VAL A 120 0.13 -1.15 -3.77
C VAL A 120 0.46 -0.45 -2.47
N VAL A 121 1.71 -0.09 -2.25
CA VAL A 121 2.17 0.56 -1.01
C VAL A 121 2.36 2.05 -1.23
N LEU A 122 1.61 2.88 -0.50
CA LEU A 122 1.76 4.33 -0.48
C LEU A 122 2.41 4.76 0.84
N HIS A 123 3.69 5.08 0.78
CA HIS A 123 4.49 5.50 1.93
C HIS A 123 4.47 7.02 2.10
N HIS A 124 4.25 7.51 3.34
CA HIS A 124 3.99 8.92 3.64
C HIS A 124 2.72 9.45 2.98
N ILE A 125 1.62 8.70 3.12
CA ILE A 125 0.35 8.98 2.44
C ILE A 125 -0.16 10.42 2.67
N GLU A 126 0.13 11.02 3.83
CA GLU A 126 -0.22 12.41 4.15
C GLU A 126 0.25 13.40 3.08
N LEU A 127 1.41 13.13 2.47
CA LEU A 127 1.98 14.01 1.44
C LEU A 127 1.24 13.92 0.12
N LEU A 128 0.75 12.73 -0.25
CA LEU A 128 -0.09 12.57 -1.43
C LEU A 128 -1.42 13.30 -1.24
N LEU A 129 -1.98 13.25 -0.03
CA LEU A 129 -3.23 13.91 0.32
C LEU A 129 -3.12 15.44 0.32
N ASN A 130 -1.91 16.02 0.43
CA ASN A 130 -1.73 17.46 0.26
C ASN A 130 -2.07 17.95 -1.16
N TYR A 131 -1.97 17.07 -2.16
CA TYR A 131 -2.34 17.38 -3.55
C TYR A 131 -3.83 17.15 -3.84
N ASP A 132 -4.56 16.58 -2.90
CA ASP A 132 -5.99 16.25 -2.99
C ASP A 132 -6.69 16.72 -1.71
N THR A 133 -6.88 18.03 -1.61
CA THR A 133 -7.42 18.68 -0.40
C THR A 133 -8.81 18.21 -0.01
N THR A 134 -9.56 17.68 -0.97
CA THR A 134 -10.93 17.17 -0.83
C THR A 134 -10.99 15.68 -0.47
N GLY A 135 -9.90 14.94 -0.63
CA GLY A 135 -9.86 13.50 -0.35
C GLY A 135 -10.49 12.61 -1.42
N TYR A 136 -10.91 13.16 -2.55
CA TYR A 136 -11.53 12.40 -3.64
C TYR A 136 -10.59 11.32 -4.19
N LEU A 137 -9.30 11.62 -4.36
CA LEU A 137 -8.30 10.64 -4.80
C LEU A 137 -8.27 9.44 -3.86
N LEU A 138 -8.20 9.66 -2.54
CA LEU A 138 -8.12 8.57 -1.59
C LEU A 138 -9.37 7.69 -1.66
N TYR A 139 -10.54 8.33 -1.69
CA TYR A 139 -11.81 7.61 -1.86
C TYR A 139 -11.82 6.78 -3.15
N LEU A 140 -11.40 7.37 -4.27
CA LEU A 140 -11.33 6.70 -5.56
C LEU A 140 -10.32 5.54 -5.57
N LEU A 141 -9.19 5.67 -4.86
CA LEU A 141 -8.23 4.58 -4.67
C LEU A 141 -8.84 3.42 -3.86
N PHE A 142 -9.65 3.71 -2.84
CA PHE A 142 -10.41 2.67 -2.12
C PHE A 142 -11.45 1.96 -3.00
N LYS A 143 -11.95 2.67 -4.02
CA LYS A 143 -12.89 2.14 -4.99
C LYS A 143 -12.22 1.58 -6.24
N LEU A 144 -10.89 1.54 -6.31
CA LEU A 144 -10.17 1.20 -7.54
C LEU A 144 -10.52 -0.20 -8.06
N ASN A 145 -10.77 -1.17 -7.19
CA ASN A 145 -11.18 -2.52 -7.62
C ASN A 145 -12.58 -2.50 -8.28
N GLU A 146 -13.52 -1.74 -7.74
CA GLU A 146 -14.86 -1.55 -8.32
C GLU A 146 -14.75 -0.78 -9.65
N LEU A 147 -13.95 0.30 -9.66
CA LEU A 147 -13.73 1.16 -10.83
C LEU A 147 -12.99 0.44 -11.96
N THR A 148 -12.17 -0.57 -11.66
CA THR A 148 -11.54 -1.44 -12.66
C THR A 148 -12.37 -2.67 -13.01
N LEU A 149 -13.63 -2.76 -12.53
CA LEU A 149 -14.55 -3.89 -12.74
C LEU A 149 -13.96 -5.24 -12.29
N GLY A 150 -13.13 -5.22 -11.25
CA GLY A 150 -12.48 -6.42 -10.71
C GLY A 150 -11.39 -7.00 -11.61
N HIS A 151 -10.91 -6.25 -12.63
CA HIS A 151 -9.78 -6.69 -13.46
C HIS A 151 -8.44 -6.47 -12.76
N PHE A 152 -8.29 -5.40 -11.97
CA PHE A 152 -7.06 -5.09 -11.26
C PHE A 152 -7.14 -5.55 -9.80
N HIS A 153 -6.67 -6.78 -9.56
CA HIS A 153 -6.63 -7.37 -8.21
C HIS A 153 -5.47 -6.79 -7.40
N HIS A 154 -5.81 -6.09 -6.32
CA HIS A 154 -4.79 -5.46 -5.48
C HIS A 154 -5.22 -5.34 -4.01
N THR A 155 -4.21 -5.13 -3.16
CA THR A 155 -4.36 -4.66 -1.78
C THR A 155 -3.66 -3.30 -1.69
N LEU A 156 -4.40 -2.28 -1.27
CA LEU A 156 -3.84 -0.96 -1.00
C LEU A 156 -3.31 -0.92 0.43
N ILE A 157 -2.01 -0.67 0.59
CA ILE A 157 -1.35 -0.48 1.88
C ILE A 157 -0.95 0.98 1.98
N LEU A 158 -1.51 1.67 2.96
CA LEU A 158 -1.21 3.06 3.26
C LEU A 158 -0.32 3.10 4.50
N ILE A 159 0.80 3.80 4.43
CA ILE A 159 1.71 3.97 5.57
C ILE A 159 1.78 5.45 5.93
N GLY A 160 1.34 5.78 7.14
CA GLY A 160 1.28 7.13 7.66
C GLY A 160 1.80 7.28 9.10
N HIS A 161 1.75 8.50 9.60
CA HIS A 161 2.13 8.92 10.94
C HIS A 161 0.91 9.01 11.87
N GLN A 162 -0.17 9.60 11.38
CA GLN A 162 -1.38 9.88 12.16
C GLN A 162 -2.35 8.69 12.13
N GLN A 163 -3.35 8.66 13.01
CA GLN A 163 -4.44 7.69 12.88
C GLN A 163 -5.26 7.98 11.62
N PHE A 164 -5.83 6.94 11.00
CA PHE A 164 -6.51 7.07 9.70
C PHE A 164 -7.60 8.15 9.71
N TYR A 165 -8.51 8.10 10.68
CA TYR A 165 -9.61 9.07 10.83
C TYR A 165 -9.18 10.47 11.32
N GLN A 166 -7.89 10.65 11.61
CA GLN A 166 -7.33 11.95 11.95
C GLN A 166 -6.69 12.64 10.74
N LEU A 167 -6.57 11.95 9.59
CA LEU A 167 -6.04 12.58 8.38
C LEU A 167 -6.95 13.74 7.95
N PRO A 168 -6.39 14.87 7.49
CA PRO A 168 -7.17 16.08 7.19
C PRO A 168 -8.40 15.86 6.30
N PRO A 169 -8.33 15.09 5.19
CA PRO A 169 -9.50 14.94 4.31
C PRO A 169 -10.53 13.93 4.82
N MET A 170 -10.27 13.14 5.88
CA MET A 170 -11.21 12.07 6.28
C MET A 170 -12.57 12.61 6.68
N LYS A 171 -12.62 13.74 7.41
CA LYS A 171 -13.90 14.34 7.82
C LYS A 171 -14.75 14.74 6.61
N GLN A 172 -14.12 15.24 5.56
CA GLN A 172 -14.81 15.62 4.33
C GLN A 172 -15.27 14.39 3.55
N ILE A 173 -14.40 13.38 3.40
CA ILE A 173 -14.75 12.12 2.76
C ILE A 173 -15.95 11.47 3.47
N GLU A 174 -15.92 11.40 4.81
CA GLU A 174 -17.02 10.82 5.59
C GLU A 174 -18.33 11.56 5.40
N ALA A 175 -18.27 12.89 5.31
CA ALA A 175 -19.46 13.74 5.13
C ALA A 175 -20.05 13.66 3.71
N GLU A 176 -19.20 13.57 2.67
CA GLU A 176 -19.62 13.68 1.27
C GLU A 176 -19.73 12.33 0.54
N LEU A 177 -18.84 11.38 0.84
CA LEU A 177 -18.62 10.15 0.06
C LEU A 177 -18.86 8.87 0.86
N GLY A 178 -18.91 8.99 2.19
CA GLY A 178 -19.15 7.90 3.11
C GLY A 178 -17.90 7.38 3.82
N VAL A 179 -18.07 6.34 4.64
CA VAL A 179 -17.02 5.86 5.55
C VAL A 179 -16.07 4.91 4.85
N LEU A 180 -14.76 5.19 4.94
CA LEU A 180 -13.70 4.30 4.53
C LEU A 180 -13.24 3.43 5.72
N LEU A 181 -13.18 2.11 5.54
CA LEU A 181 -12.89 1.15 6.61
C LEU A 181 -11.67 0.27 6.26
N PRO A 182 -10.42 0.79 6.36
CA PRO A 182 -9.24 -0.04 6.20
C PRO A 182 -8.98 -0.89 7.46
N THR A 183 -8.28 -2.01 7.28
CA THR A 183 -7.68 -2.73 8.41
C THR A 183 -6.54 -1.89 8.98
N THR A 184 -6.69 -1.38 10.20
CA THR A 184 -5.71 -0.48 10.82
C THR A 184 -4.70 -1.25 11.66
N ILE A 185 -3.42 -0.89 11.53
CA ILE A 185 -2.31 -1.49 12.26
C ILE A 185 -1.50 -0.38 12.89
N PHE A 186 -1.45 -0.35 14.22
CA PHE A 186 -0.62 0.59 14.97
C PHE A 186 0.76 0.00 15.26
N VAL A 187 1.80 0.77 14.95
CA VAL A 187 3.19 0.46 15.25
C VAL A 187 3.72 1.43 16.31
N PRO A 188 3.82 1.01 17.59
CA PRO A 188 4.19 1.90 18.69
C PRO A 188 5.64 2.36 18.58
N ALA A 189 5.97 3.46 19.27
CA ALA A 189 7.37 3.85 19.45
C ALA A 189 8.14 2.76 20.19
N TYR A 190 9.45 2.62 19.89
CA TYR A 190 10.30 1.75 20.68
C TYR A 190 10.45 2.32 22.09
N THR A 191 10.31 1.46 23.09
CA THR A 191 10.68 1.76 24.47
C THR A 191 12.21 1.84 24.59
N ARG A 192 12.69 2.48 25.66
CA ARG A 192 14.13 2.58 25.93
C ARG A 192 14.82 1.21 25.95
N THR A 193 14.18 0.22 26.56
CA THR A 193 14.71 -1.15 26.65
C THR A 193 14.84 -1.79 25.28
N GLU A 194 13.85 -1.65 24.41
CA GLU A 194 13.89 -2.17 23.04
C GLU A 194 14.99 -1.50 22.21
N ILE A 195 15.16 -0.18 22.34
CA ILE A 195 16.24 0.54 21.66
C ILE A 195 17.61 0.00 22.06
N VAL A 196 17.83 -0.25 23.36
CA VAL A 196 19.10 -0.81 23.85
C VAL A 196 19.37 -2.19 23.24
N VAL A 197 18.37 -3.08 23.20
CA VAL A 197 18.50 -4.42 22.59
C VAL A 197 18.82 -4.32 21.11
N ILE A 198 18.12 -3.45 20.37
CA ILE A 198 18.36 -3.23 18.93
C ILE A 198 19.80 -2.76 18.70
N LEU A 199 20.28 -1.78 19.48
CA LEU A 199 21.63 -1.24 19.33
C LEU A 199 22.70 -2.28 19.71
N GLN A 200 22.48 -3.08 20.74
CA GLN A 200 23.40 -4.16 21.11
C GLN A 200 23.57 -5.18 19.97
N ASN A 201 22.47 -5.58 19.34
CA ASN A 201 22.49 -6.53 18.22
C ASN A 201 23.16 -5.97 16.95
N ILE A 202 23.28 -4.65 16.80
CA ILE A 202 23.96 -4.01 15.66
C ILE A 202 25.47 -3.90 15.89
N LEU A 203 25.89 -3.76 17.15
CA LEU A 203 27.29 -3.52 17.53
C LEU A 203 28.11 -4.81 17.71
N THR A 204 27.44 -5.96 17.73
CA THR A 204 28.04 -7.30 17.77
C THR A 204 28.07 -7.93 16.38
#